data_AF-A0A6L9SF91-F1
#
_entry.id   AF-A0A6L9SF91-F1
#
_cell.length_a   1.000
_cell.length_b   1.000
_cell.length_c   1.000
_cell.angle_alpha   90.00
_cell.angle_beta   90.00
_cell.angle_gamma   90.00
#
_symmetry.space_group_name_H-M   'P 1'
#
loop_
_entity.id
_entity.type
_entity.pdbx_description
1 polymer ?
#
loop_
_entity_poly.entity_id
_entity_poly.type
_entity_poly.pdbx_seq_one_letter_code
_entity_poly.pdbx_strand_id
1 'polypeptide(L)'
;MAVRRSDAAGGGDARAWLEGLSADELRGLLADAVVQVDGMAEFVARRHIAATDDLGSLADEVEDTFTPTCSFYEYRAANEYAREAEPVVRLLEQQAEQSASLDFLTILQRAIDQAVRTIVRSDDSSGMQGDQIQRLLDLHAKVAARLSLPTNDVKKLVKWLFTFRFGGKQDFFEIDIDRYGTVLGEVGVQEYRRLLDEAAAKDPDDFAVRHARRRLAVLSGDADQIIAQYGSDLSYARQYIDLVEALEAAGLRELAVEYARRGMKADPASQYVRRLVDRVVDDARRRKSYDEVVQARRDHFQAAPSSSTYAALRDEARKAGVWEKEQEAAGALLAGSRPWEWVYVLHKDGDDEAAWRAAEQHADVIGDDTWLSLCERRVKSDPASTLPHYRRIIESTLTAADRRNYRAAVRVLEKMRVAAEAKGAPDEFADYLADVAERNRRRPSFLDELRRAGMEP
;
A
#
# COMPACT_ATOMS: atom_id res chain seq x y z
N MET A 1 35.11 10.79 -12.69
CA MET A 1 34.93 11.36 -14.04
C MET A 1 33.58 12.08 -14.01
N ALA A 2 33.61 13.41 -13.98
CA ALA A 2 32.46 14.25 -13.67
C ALA A 2 31.45 14.26 -14.82
N VAL A 3 30.19 13.96 -14.48
CA VAL A 3 29.02 14.12 -15.37
C VAL A 3 28.85 15.62 -15.63
N ARG A 4 29.10 16.05 -16.87
CA ARG A 4 28.74 17.40 -17.32
C ARG A 4 27.23 17.48 -17.42
N ARG A 5 26.62 18.22 -16.49
CA ARG A 5 25.36 18.92 -16.75
C ARG A 5 25.64 19.96 -17.84
N SER A 6 25.13 19.70 -19.02
CA SER A 6 25.08 20.63 -20.15
C SER A 6 23.61 20.99 -20.36
N ASP A 7 23.07 21.85 -19.50
CA ASP A 7 21.76 22.45 -19.70
C ASP A 7 21.83 23.92 -19.29
N ALA A 8 21.55 24.81 -20.25
CA ALA A 8 20.80 26.06 -20.11
C ALA A 8 21.16 27.16 -21.14
N ALA A 9 22.31 27.10 -21.83
CA ALA A 9 22.75 28.24 -22.66
C ALA A 9 22.28 28.21 -24.14
N GLY A 10 21.98 27.05 -24.73
CA GLY A 10 21.60 26.94 -26.15
C GLY A 10 20.09 26.96 -26.43
N GLY A 11 19.24 26.64 -25.45
CA GLY A 11 17.80 26.56 -25.65
C GLY A 11 17.09 27.92 -25.73
N GLY A 12 17.67 28.96 -25.12
CA GLY A 12 17.11 30.31 -25.14
C GLY A 12 17.23 31.00 -26.51
N ASP A 13 18.37 30.79 -27.18
CA ASP A 13 18.67 31.37 -28.50
C ASP A 13 17.83 30.70 -29.61
N ALA A 14 17.76 29.36 -29.60
CA ALA A 14 16.93 28.61 -30.54
C ALA A 14 15.43 28.92 -30.39
N ARG A 15 14.94 29.06 -29.16
CA ARG A 15 13.53 29.41 -28.91
C ARG A 15 13.20 30.84 -29.36
N ALA A 16 14.05 31.82 -29.06
CA ALA A 16 13.87 33.20 -29.50
C ALA A 16 13.92 33.32 -31.04
N TRP A 17 14.78 32.53 -31.70
CA TRP A 17 14.82 32.44 -33.16
C TRP A 17 13.52 31.84 -33.73
N LEU A 18 13.02 30.73 -33.17
CA LEU A 18 11.74 30.12 -33.57
C LEU A 18 10.56 31.08 -33.41
N GLU A 19 10.54 31.87 -32.33
CA GLU A 19 9.51 32.89 -32.07
C GLU A 19 9.54 34.05 -33.09
N GLY A 20 10.69 34.26 -33.75
CA GLY A 20 10.86 35.28 -34.79
C GLY A 20 10.50 34.83 -36.21
N LEU A 21 10.23 33.54 -36.43
CA LEU A 21 9.87 32.99 -37.75
C LEU A 21 8.40 33.29 -38.11
N SER A 22 8.16 33.50 -39.40
CA SER A 22 6.81 33.56 -39.95
C SER A 22 6.12 32.19 -39.95
N ALA A 23 4.80 32.18 -40.13
CA ALA A 23 4.02 30.95 -40.21
C ALA A 23 4.46 30.03 -41.36
N ASP A 24 4.88 30.59 -42.51
CA ASP A 24 5.33 29.79 -43.65
C ASP A 24 6.73 29.19 -43.40
N GLU A 25 7.62 29.93 -42.74
CA GLU A 25 8.93 29.42 -42.33
C GLU A 25 8.80 28.30 -41.29
N LEU A 26 7.88 28.42 -40.32
CA LEU A 26 7.59 27.36 -39.35
C LEU A 26 6.99 26.11 -40.00
N ARG A 27 6.09 26.26 -40.99
CA ARG A 27 5.57 25.12 -41.76
C ARG A 27 6.66 24.44 -42.58
N GLY A 28 7.53 25.21 -43.21
CA GLY A 28 8.69 24.69 -43.93
C GLY A 28 9.62 23.90 -43.01
N LEU A 29 9.95 24.46 -41.85
CA LEU A 29 10.79 23.79 -40.85
C LEU A 29 10.16 22.50 -40.34
N LEU A 30 8.84 22.47 -40.12
CA LEU A 30 8.11 21.25 -39.74
C LEU A 30 8.13 20.21 -40.86
N ALA A 31 7.93 20.62 -42.11
CA ALA A 31 8.01 19.70 -43.26
C ALA A 31 9.41 19.10 -43.40
N ASP A 32 10.46 19.90 -43.22
CA ASP A 32 11.84 19.41 -43.19
C ASP A 32 12.08 18.47 -42.01
N ALA A 33 11.57 18.80 -40.82
CA ALA A 33 11.71 17.97 -39.64
C ALA A 33 11.02 16.61 -39.79
N VAL A 34 9.85 16.55 -40.45
CA VAL A 34 9.15 15.29 -40.76
C VAL A 34 10.03 14.34 -41.58
N VAL A 35 10.93 14.87 -42.41
CA VAL A 35 11.85 14.08 -43.25
C VAL A 35 13.16 13.76 -42.51
N GLN A 36 13.65 14.70 -41.70
CA GLN A 36 15.01 14.64 -41.15
C GLN A 36 15.10 14.12 -39.71
N VAL A 37 13.99 14.11 -38.97
CA VAL A 37 13.96 13.75 -37.54
C VAL A 37 13.14 12.49 -37.33
N ASP A 38 13.80 11.43 -36.86
CA ASP A 38 13.15 10.17 -36.50
C ASP A 38 11.99 10.41 -35.52
N GLY A 39 10.82 9.84 -35.80
CA GLY A 39 9.62 10.00 -34.97
C GLY A 39 8.80 11.27 -35.23
N MET A 40 9.28 12.21 -36.06
CA MET A 40 8.57 13.46 -36.31
C MET A 40 7.34 13.27 -37.20
N ALA A 41 7.40 12.35 -38.16
CA ALA A 41 6.25 12.00 -39.00
C ALA A 41 5.09 11.46 -38.14
N GLU A 42 5.39 10.50 -37.27
CA GLU A 42 4.46 9.89 -36.32
C GLU A 42 3.94 10.94 -35.32
N PHE A 43 4.81 11.82 -34.82
CA PHE A 43 4.40 12.92 -33.97
C PHE A 43 3.37 13.83 -34.65
N VAL A 44 3.63 14.27 -35.88
CA VAL A 44 2.71 15.14 -36.63
C VAL A 44 1.42 14.40 -36.97
N ALA A 45 1.49 13.12 -37.38
CA ALA A 45 0.32 12.30 -37.67
C ALA A 45 -0.61 12.16 -36.44
N ARG A 46 -0.05 11.90 -35.26
CA ARG A 46 -0.83 11.82 -34.01
C ARG A 46 -1.46 13.15 -33.63
N ARG A 47 -0.76 14.28 -33.87
CA ARG A 47 -1.36 15.62 -33.67
C ARG A 47 -2.49 15.91 -34.65
N HIS A 48 -2.39 15.42 -35.88
CA HIS A 48 -3.46 15.50 -36.85
C HIS A 48 -4.69 14.69 -36.39
N ILE A 49 -4.50 13.41 -36.05
CA ILE A 49 -5.56 12.53 -35.53
C ILE A 49 -6.30 13.19 -34.36
N ALA A 50 -5.55 13.67 -33.36
CA ALA A 50 -6.11 14.32 -32.18
C ALA A 50 -6.87 15.61 -32.47
N ALA A 51 -6.52 16.33 -33.55
CA ALA A 51 -7.17 17.58 -33.93
C ALA A 51 -8.40 17.38 -34.81
N THR A 52 -8.46 16.27 -35.56
CA THR A 52 -9.52 15.99 -36.54
C THR A 52 -10.53 14.95 -36.05
N ASP A 53 -10.28 14.26 -34.94
CA ASP A 53 -11.07 13.11 -34.49
C ASP A 53 -11.19 12.02 -35.57
N ASP A 54 -10.09 11.79 -36.30
CA ASP A 54 -10.04 10.78 -37.36
C ASP A 54 -9.87 9.37 -36.75
N LEU A 55 -11.00 8.76 -36.43
CA LEU A 55 -11.05 7.41 -35.86
C LEU A 55 -10.50 6.33 -36.81
N GLY A 56 -10.52 6.57 -38.13
CA GLY A 56 -9.94 5.63 -39.11
C GLY A 56 -8.42 5.58 -38.98
N SER A 57 -7.79 6.76 -39.07
CA SER A 57 -6.34 6.90 -38.86
C SER A 57 -5.90 6.47 -37.46
N LEU A 58 -6.74 6.70 -36.44
CA LEU A 58 -6.47 6.21 -35.08
C LEU A 58 -6.49 4.69 -34.98
N ALA A 59 -7.41 4.02 -35.68
CA ALA A 59 -7.48 2.57 -35.71
C ALA A 59 -6.24 1.97 -36.40
N ASP A 60 -5.78 2.58 -37.49
CA ASP A 60 -4.55 2.18 -38.19
C ASP A 60 -3.32 2.36 -37.29
N GLU A 61 -3.19 3.50 -36.60
CA GLU A 61 -2.10 3.75 -35.64
C GLU A 61 -2.08 2.73 -34.49
N VAL A 62 -3.26 2.34 -33.99
CA VAL A 62 -3.40 1.28 -32.97
C VAL A 62 -2.94 -0.06 -33.52
N GLU A 63 -3.37 -0.43 -34.73
CA GLU A 63 -2.99 -1.70 -35.35
C GLU A 63 -1.47 -1.76 -35.57
N ASP A 64 -0.88 -0.70 -36.11
CA ASP A 64 0.56 -0.64 -36.39
C ASP A 64 1.39 -0.70 -35.10
N THR A 65 0.96 0.01 -34.05
CA THR A 65 1.73 0.12 -32.81
C THR A 65 1.60 -1.11 -31.92
N PHE A 66 0.38 -1.63 -31.73
CA PHE A 66 0.16 -2.71 -30.76
C PHE A 66 0.34 -4.10 -31.36
N THR A 67 0.37 -4.25 -32.70
CA THR A 67 0.54 -5.56 -33.33
C THR A 67 1.85 -6.20 -32.91
N PRO A 68 1.80 -7.41 -32.32
CA PRO A 68 3.01 -8.07 -31.90
C PRO A 68 3.85 -8.54 -33.09
N THR A 69 5.11 -8.11 -33.13
CA THR A 69 6.09 -8.37 -34.18
C THR A 69 7.06 -9.52 -33.86
N CYS A 70 7.15 -9.94 -32.60
CA CYS A 70 8.06 -11.00 -32.15
C CYS A 70 7.34 -12.16 -31.45
N SER A 71 7.91 -13.36 -31.48
CA SER A 71 7.36 -14.53 -30.76
C SER A 71 7.49 -14.39 -29.24
N PHE A 72 8.56 -13.75 -28.76
CA PHE A 72 8.79 -13.42 -27.36
C PHE A 72 9.61 -12.12 -27.25
N TYR A 73 9.28 -11.28 -26.27
CA TYR A 73 9.98 -10.03 -25.99
C TYR A 73 10.81 -10.17 -24.71
N GLU A 74 12.12 -10.28 -24.87
CA GLU A 74 13.07 -10.20 -23.75
C GLU A 74 13.01 -8.83 -23.09
N TYR A 75 13.45 -8.72 -21.83
CA TYR A 75 13.31 -7.51 -20.99
C TYR A 75 13.58 -6.17 -21.71
N ARG A 76 14.65 -6.08 -22.53
CA ARG A 76 14.95 -4.84 -23.26
C ARG A 76 13.94 -4.54 -24.37
N ALA A 77 13.57 -5.55 -25.15
CA ALA A 77 12.61 -5.43 -26.25
C ALA A 77 11.19 -5.18 -25.71
N ALA A 78 10.84 -5.80 -24.58
CA ALA A 78 9.57 -5.58 -23.89
C ALA A 78 9.43 -4.11 -23.44
N ASN A 79 10.51 -3.54 -22.89
CA ASN A 79 10.55 -2.14 -22.49
C ASN A 79 10.59 -1.17 -23.68
N GLU A 80 11.20 -1.55 -24.79
CA GLU A 80 11.22 -0.76 -26.02
C GLU A 80 9.81 -0.70 -26.64
N TYR A 81 9.14 -1.84 -26.79
CA TYR A 81 7.73 -1.92 -27.20
C TYR A 81 6.85 -1.02 -26.33
N ALA A 82 6.98 -1.08 -25.00
CA ALA A 82 6.20 -0.23 -24.10
C ALA A 82 6.47 1.27 -24.33
N ARG A 83 7.72 1.67 -24.59
CA ARG A 83 8.05 3.08 -24.88
C ARG A 83 7.49 3.53 -26.22
N GLU A 84 7.50 2.67 -27.23
CA GLU A 84 6.91 2.94 -28.54
C GLU A 84 5.38 3.04 -28.48
N ALA A 85 4.74 2.23 -27.63
CA ALA A 85 3.29 2.26 -27.42
C ALA A 85 2.80 3.47 -26.61
N GLU A 86 3.62 4.02 -25.71
CA GLU A 86 3.22 5.08 -24.78
C GLU A 86 2.61 6.34 -25.45
N PRO A 87 3.16 6.88 -26.55
CA PRO A 87 2.53 7.99 -27.26
C PRO A 87 1.12 7.68 -27.77
N VAL A 88 0.85 6.43 -28.19
CA VAL A 88 -0.47 6.02 -28.69
C VAL A 88 -1.44 5.81 -27.54
N VAL A 89 -1.00 5.28 -26.39
CA VAL A 89 -1.81 5.24 -25.17
C VAL A 89 -2.25 6.66 -24.78
N ARG A 90 -1.34 7.63 -24.81
CA ARG A 90 -1.68 9.05 -24.53
C ARG A 90 -2.62 9.65 -25.55
N LEU A 91 -2.47 9.31 -26.83
CA LEU A 91 -3.38 9.73 -27.88
C LEU A 91 -4.80 9.19 -27.63
N LEU A 92 -4.92 7.91 -27.27
CA LEU A 92 -6.20 7.30 -26.90
C LEU A 92 -6.82 7.99 -25.67
N GLU A 93 -6.01 8.27 -24.64
CA GLU A 93 -6.46 9.02 -23.45
C GLU A 93 -6.99 10.41 -23.81
N GLN A 94 -6.28 11.15 -24.66
CA GLN A 94 -6.72 12.45 -25.15
C GLN A 94 -8.00 12.34 -25.98
N GLN A 95 -8.10 11.33 -26.85
CA GLN A 95 -9.27 11.14 -27.71
C GLN A 95 -10.53 10.82 -26.91
N ALA A 96 -10.39 10.04 -25.82
CA ALA A 96 -11.51 9.70 -24.95
C ALA A 96 -12.18 10.92 -24.28
N GLU A 97 -11.46 12.04 -24.13
CA GLU A 97 -12.04 13.27 -23.63
C GLU A 97 -13.05 13.86 -24.62
N GLN A 98 -12.71 13.78 -25.92
CA GLN A 98 -13.44 14.44 -27.01
C GLN A 98 -14.53 13.54 -27.61
N SER A 99 -14.29 12.24 -27.72
CA SER A 99 -15.12 11.34 -28.52
C SER A 99 -15.44 10.06 -27.78
N ALA A 100 -16.66 9.99 -27.24
CA ALA A 100 -17.24 8.75 -26.74
C ALA A 100 -18.19 8.18 -27.81
N SER A 101 -17.73 7.17 -28.54
CA SER A 101 -18.52 6.45 -29.55
C SER A 101 -18.31 4.93 -29.47
N LEU A 102 -19.19 4.16 -30.11
CA LEU A 102 -19.04 2.70 -30.23
C LEU A 102 -17.80 2.32 -31.05
N ASP A 103 -17.49 3.10 -32.10
CA ASP A 103 -16.32 2.87 -32.94
C ASP A 103 -15.03 3.09 -32.14
N PHE A 104 -14.97 4.16 -31.35
CA PHE A 104 -13.83 4.41 -30.47
C PHE A 104 -13.69 3.33 -29.38
N LEU A 105 -14.81 2.85 -28.83
CA LEU A 105 -14.79 1.72 -27.89
C LEU A 105 -14.20 0.46 -28.54
N THR A 106 -14.52 0.21 -29.81
CA THR A 106 -13.98 -0.93 -30.59
C THR A 106 -12.48 -0.77 -30.83
N ILE A 107 -11.98 0.44 -31.09
CA ILE A 107 -10.55 0.74 -31.21
C ILE A 107 -9.84 0.44 -29.88
N LEU A 108 -10.40 0.85 -28.75
CA LEU A 108 -9.85 0.54 -27.43
C LEU A 108 -9.79 -0.97 -27.18
N GLN A 109 -10.85 -1.71 -27.52
CA GLN A 109 -10.87 -3.17 -27.40
C GLN A 109 -9.76 -3.82 -28.24
N ARG A 110 -9.52 -3.29 -29.45
CA ARG A 110 -8.44 -3.77 -30.32
C ARG A 110 -7.06 -3.53 -29.71
N ALA A 111 -6.80 -2.31 -29.23
CA ALA A 111 -5.56 -1.95 -28.56
C ALA A 111 -5.30 -2.86 -27.34
N ILE A 112 -6.32 -3.06 -26.50
CA ILE A 112 -6.26 -3.94 -25.32
C ILE A 112 -5.96 -5.39 -25.73
N ASP A 113 -6.70 -5.92 -26.71
CA ASP A 113 -6.52 -7.30 -27.16
C ASP A 113 -5.12 -7.55 -27.73
N GLN A 114 -4.54 -6.58 -28.44
CA GLN A 114 -3.18 -6.67 -28.97
C GLN A 114 -2.12 -6.50 -27.89
N ALA A 115 -2.26 -5.51 -27.02
CA ALA A 115 -1.34 -5.31 -25.91
C ALA A 115 -1.30 -6.54 -24.98
N VAL A 116 -2.46 -7.16 -24.70
CA VAL A 116 -2.52 -8.42 -23.95
C VAL A 116 -1.82 -9.55 -24.70
N ARG A 117 -1.99 -9.67 -26.03
CA ARG A 117 -1.24 -10.65 -26.83
C ARG A 117 0.26 -10.39 -26.82
N THR A 118 0.72 -9.18 -26.52
CA THR A 118 2.15 -8.87 -26.37
C THR A 118 2.63 -9.24 -24.98
N ILE A 119 1.94 -8.82 -23.91
CA ILE A 119 2.44 -9.01 -22.54
C ILE A 119 2.52 -10.48 -22.13
N VAL A 120 1.61 -11.34 -22.62
CA VAL A 120 1.64 -12.80 -22.34
C VAL A 120 2.92 -13.50 -22.82
N ARG A 121 3.66 -12.85 -23.71
CA ARG A 121 4.94 -13.32 -24.28
C ARG A 121 6.06 -12.31 -24.07
N SER A 122 5.98 -11.50 -23.02
CA SER A 122 6.97 -10.48 -22.70
C SER A 122 7.52 -10.67 -21.29
N ASP A 123 8.81 -10.43 -21.13
CA ASP A 123 9.39 -10.18 -19.81
C ASP A 123 9.11 -8.73 -19.39
N ASP A 124 7.90 -8.49 -18.88
CA ASP A 124 7.46 -7.20 -18.32
C ASP A 124 7.81 -7.05 -16.84
N SER A 125 8.98 -7.53 -16.41
CA SER A 125 9.45 -7.36 -15.02
C SER A 125 9.56 -5.88 -14.58
N SER A 126 9.56 -4.94 -15.53
CA SER A 126 9.48 -3.50 -15.26
C SER A 126 8.07 -3.01 -14.93
N GLY A 127 7.04 -3.76 -15.32
CA GLY A 127 5.62 -3.42 -15.18
C GLY A 127 5.09 -2.38 -16.16
N MET A 128 5.86 -2.00 -17.20
CA MET A 128 5.48 -0.92 -18.11
C MET A 128 4.29 -1.30 -19.01
N GLN A 129 4.31 -2.51 -19.58
CA GLN A 129 3.19 -2.98 -20.42
C GLN A 129 1.96 -3.21 -19.55
N GLY A 130 2.16 -3.75 -18.34
CA GLY A 130 1.12 -3.93 -17.34
C GLY A 130 0.35 -2.65 -17.02
N ASP A 131 1.08 -1.57 -16.73
CA ASP A 131 0.49 -0.25 -16.45
C ASP A 131 -0.30 0.30 -17.64
N GLN A 132 0.24 0.19 -18.85
CA GLN A 132 -0.44 0.66 -20.06
C GLN A 132 -1.74 -0.09 -20.33
N ILE A 133 -1.77 -1.41 -20.16
CA ILE A 133 -2.99 -2.19 -20.34
C ILE A 133 -4.03 -1.83 -19.28
N GLN A 134 -3.61 -1.62 -18.03
CA GLN A 134 -4.51 -1.16 -16.98
C GLN A 134 -5.11 0.22 -17.29
N ARG A 135 -4.30 1.16 -17.80
CA ARG A 135 -4.77 2.47 -18.27
C ARG A 135 -5.77 2.35 -19.42
N LEU A 136 -5.52 1.47 -20.39
CA LEU A 136 -6.45 1.23 -21.50
C LEU A 136 -7.77 0.60 -21.03
N LEU A 137 -7.73 -0.36 -20.10
CA LEU A 137 -8.93 -0.95 -19.48
C LEU A 137 -9.74 0.09 -18.70
N ASP A 138 -9.05 0.96 -17.95
CA ASP A 138 -9.67 2.06 -17.22
C ASP A 138 -10.34 3.05 -18.17
N LEU A 139 -9.69 3.35 -19.29
CA LEU A 139 -10.18 4.22 -20.35
C LEU A 139 -11.41 3.62 -21.04
N HIS A 140 -11.35 2.33 -21.39
CA HIS A 140 -12.46 1.61 -22.00
C HIS A 140 -13.71 1.63 -21.10
N ALA A 141 -13.55 1.43 -19.79
CA ALA A 141 -14.66 1.54 -18.83
C ALA A 141 -15.22 2.97 -18.76
N LYS A 142 -14.36 4.00 -18.71
CA LYS A 142 -14.78 5.42 -18.69
C LYS A 142 -15.55 5.82 -19.95
N VAL A 143 -15.09 5.39 -21.11
CA VAL A 143 -15.77 5.65 -22.40
C VAL A 143 -17.10 4.92 -22.43
N ALA A 144 -17.11 3.62 -22.11
CA ALA A 144 -18.32 2.81 -22.08
C ALA A 144 -19.40 3.43 -21.20
N ALA A 145 -19.04 3.93 -20.01
CA ALA A 145 -19.96 4.55 -19.06
C ALA A 145 -20.69 5.80 -19.60
N ARG A 146 -20.15 6.45 -20.64
CA ARG A 146 -20.74 7.63 -21.30
C ARG A 146 -21.66 7.27 -22.48
N LEU A 147 -21.74 6.00 -22.86
CA LEU A 147 -22.50 5.55 -24.03
C LEU A 147 -23.91 5.08 -23.66
N SER A 148 -24.83 5.24 -24.62
CA SER A 148 -26.10 4.53 -24.65
C SER A 148 -26.13 3.68 -25.92
N LEU A 149 -26.14 2.36 -25.75
CA LEU A 149 -25.98 1.40 -26.84
C LEU A 149 -27.29 0.66 -27.14
N PRO A 150 -27.57 0.32 -28.41
CA PRO A 150 -28.62 -0.63 -28.74
C PRO A 150 -28.38 -1.99 -28.08
N THR A 151 -29.46 -2.73 -27.82
CA THR A 151 -29.44 -4.05 -27.17
C THR A 151 -28.40 -5.01 -27.77
N ASN A 152 -28.27 -5.04 -29.09
CA ASN A 152 -27.32 -5.93 -29.76
C ASN A 152 -25.86 -5.57 -29.46
N ASP A 153 -25.54 -4.29 -29.36
CA ASP A 153 -24.18 -3.82 -29.10
C ASP A 153 -23.82 -3.94 -27.61
N VAL A 154 -24.80 -3.78 -26.70
CA VAL A 154 -24.65 -4.16 -25.28
C VAL A 154 -24.27 -5.63 -25.16
N LYS A 155 -24.96 -6.54 -25.87
CA LYS A 155 -24.63 -7.98 -25.83
C LYS A 155 -23.24 -8.28 -26.40
N LYS A 156 -22.80 -7.58 -27.46
CA LYS A 156 -21.44 -7.70 -27.99
C LYS A 156 -20.40 -7.24 -26.95
N LEU A 157 -20.64 -6.11 -26.29
CA LEU A 157 -19.79 -5.61 -25.22
C LEU A 157 -19.68 -6.64 -24.08
N VAL A 158 -20.81 -7.15 -23.58
CA VAL A 158 -20.83 -8.21 -22.55
C VAL A 158 -20.02 -9.43 -22.97
N LYS A 159 -20.18 -9.87 -24.22
CA LYS A 159 -19.41 -11.01 -24.76
C LYS A 159 -17.92 -10.71 -24.81
N TRP A 160 -17.51 -9.49 -25.17
CA TRP A 160 -16.11 -9.08 -25.15
C TRP A 160 -15.56 -9.09 -23.70
N LEU A 161 -16.26 -8.46 -22.76
CA LEU A 161 -15.90 -8.43 -21.33
C LEU A 161 -15.74 -9.84 -20.75
N PHE A 162 -16.69 -10.72 -21.06
CA PHE A 162 -16.64 -12.12 -20.65
C PHE A 162 -15.47 -12.86 -21.32
N THR A 163 -15.27 -12.69 -22.62
CA THR A 163 -14.18 -13.37 -23.36
C THR A 163 -12.80 -12.90 -22.90
N PHE A 164 -12.64 -11.63 -22.58
CA PHE A 164 -11.39 -11.08 -22.06
C PHE A 164 -10.98 -11.78 -20.76
N ARG A 165 -11.95 -12.11 -19.91
CA ARG A 165 -11.73 -12.73 -18.59
C ARG A 165 -11.70 -14.25 -18.63
N PHE A 166 -12.61 -14.87 -19.37
CA PHE A 166 -12.82 -16.32 -19.38
C PHE A 166 -12.33 -17.01 -20.66
N GLY A 167 -11.70 -16.26 -21.58
CA GLY A 167 -11.18 -16.79 -22.85
C GLY A 167 -9.88 -17.57 -22.74
N GLY A 168 -9.28 -17.67 -21.53
CA GLY A 168 -8.08 -18.47 -21.26
C GLY A 168 -6.78 -17.92 -21.85
N LYS A 169 -6.78 -16.68 -22.35
CA LYS A 169 -5.58 -16.04 -22.93
C LYS A 169 -4.74 -15.29 -21.91
N GLN A 170 -5.34 -14.88 -20.80
CA GLN A 170 -4.73 -14.08 -19.75
C GLN A 170 -5.49 -14.32 -18.43
N ASP A 171 -4.80 -14.24 -17.30
CA ASP A 171 -5.37 -14.41 -15.95
C ASP A 171 -4.94 -13.31 -14.96
N PHE A 172 -4.25 -12.27 -15.44
CA PHE A 172 -3.65 -11.20 -14.62
C PHE A 172 -4.45 -9.89 -14.61
N PHE A 173 -5.21 -9.57 -15.66
CA PHE A 173 -5.98 -8.31 -15.74
C PHE A 173 -7.46 -8.51 -15.49
N GLU A 174 -7.95 -7.91 -14.41
CA GLU A 174 -9.36 -7.91 -14.00
C GLU A 174 -10.17 -6.83 -14.71
N ILE A 175 -11.41 -7.18 -15.07
CA ILE A 175 -12.41 -6.20 -15.47
C ILE A 175 -13.50 -6.18 -14.42
N ASP A 176 -13.64 -5.02 -13.80
CA ASP A 176 -14.73 -4.77 -12.88
C ASP A 176 -16.02 -4.41 -13.63
N ILE A 177 -16.98 -5.35 -13.64
CA ILE A 177 -18.27 -5.22 -14.34
C ILE A 177 -19.08 -4.02 -13.81
N ASP A 178 -18.89 -3.65 -12.56
CA ASP A 178 -19.58 -2.53 -11.90
C ASP A 178 -19.37 -1.21 -12.65
N ARG A 179 -18.16 -1.00 -13.20
CA ARG A 179 -17.80 0.19 -13.98
C ARG A 179 -18.54 0.30 -15.31
N TYR A 180 -19.20 -0.77 -15.76
CA TYR A 180 -20.00 -0.80 -16.98
C TYR A 180 -21.50 -0.75 -16.70
N GLY A 181 -21.92 -0.62 -15.44
CA GLY A 181 -23.33 -0.71 -15.04
C GLY A 181 -24.27 0.19 -15.84
N THR A 182 -23.86 1.44 -16.10
CA THR A 182 -24.67 2.42 -16.84
C THR A 182 -24.95 2.01 -18.28
N VAL A 183 -23.95 1.48 -19.00
CA VAL A 183 -24.11 1.07 -20.41
C VAL A 183 -24.73 -0.31 -20.55
N LEU A 184 -24.49 -1.21 -19.59
CA LEU A 184 -25.03 -2.56 -19.62
C LEU A 184 -26.54 -2.56 -19.37
N GLY A 185 -26.98 -1.74 -18.39
CA GLY A 185 -28.34 -1.80 -17.88
C GLY A 185 -28.79 -3.22 -17.54
N GLU A 186 -30.10 -3.43 -17.51
CA GLU A 186 -30.65 -4.73 -17.15
C GLU A 186 -30.33 -5.83 -18.18
N VAL A 187 -30.39 -5.48 -19.48
CA VAL A 187 -30.13 -6.42 -20.57
C VAL A 187 -28.71 -6.98 -20.51
N GLY A 188 -27.71 -6.12 -20.32
CA GLY A 188 -26.32 -6.54 -20.26
C GLY A 188 -26.01 -7.35 -19.01
N VAL A 189 -26.58 -6.95 -17.87
CA VAL A 189 -26.48 -7.71 -16.60
C VAL A 189 -27.08 -9.10 -16.73
N GLN A 190 -28.25 -9.25 -17.36
CA GLN A 190 -28.87 -10.55 -17.58
C GLN A 190 -28.04 -11.43 -18.53
N GLU A 191 -27.50 -10.86 -19.61
CA GLU A 191 -26.63 -11.61 -20.53
C GLU A 191 -25.32 -12.04 -19.86
N TYR A 192 -24.71 -11.19 -19.04
CA TYR A 192 -23.50 -11.55 -18.30
C TYR A 192 -23.78 -12.65 -17.29
N ARG A 193 -24.91 -12.58 -16.57
CA ARG A 193 -25.36 -13.66 -15.67
C ARG A 193 -25.52 -14.98 -16.40
N ARG A 194 -26.17 -14.97 -17.57
CA ARG A 194 -26.34 -16.17 -18.42
C ARG A 194 -25.00 -16.80 -18.78
N LEU A 195 -24.01 -16.00 -19.18
CA LEU A 195 -22.67 -16.48 -19.52
C LEU A 195 -21.92 -17.04 -18.30
N LEU A 196 -22.07 -16.42 -17.12
CA LEU A 196 -21.51 -16.95 -15.87
C LEU A 196 -22.14 -18.28 -15.47
N ASP A 197 -23.45 -18.45 -15.68
CA ASP A 197 -24.14 -19.72 -15.40
C ASP A 197 -23.68 -20.84 -16.34
N GLU A 198 -23.44 -20.52 -17.62
CA GLU A 198 -22.83 -21.45 -18.58
C GLU A 198 -21.40 -21.84 -18.21
N ALA A 199 -20.62 -20.91 -17.65
CA ALA A 199 -19.28 -21.19 -17.14
C ALA A 199 -19.32 -22.06 -15.89
N ALA A 200 -20.17 -21.72 -14.92
CA ALA A 200 -20.35 -22.48 -13.68
C ALA A 200 -20.83 -23.92 -13.95
N ALA A 201 -21.62 -24.14 -15.01
CA ALA A 201 -22.05 -25.48 -15.40
C ALA A 201 -20.89 -26.38 -15.88
N LYS A 202 -19.78 -25.79 -16.34
CA LYS A 202 -18.57 -26.52 -16.76
C LYS A 202 -17.63 -26.76 -15.59
N ASP A 203 -17.48 -25.77 -14.72
CA ASP A 203 -16.69 -25.85 -13.49
C ASP A 203 -17.39 -25.09 -12.35
N PRO A 204 -18.14 -25.79 -11.48
CA PRO A 204 -18.85 -25.16 -10.36
C PRO A 204 -17.93 -24.52 -9.32
N ASP A 205 -16.67 -24.96 -9.24
CA ASP A 205 -15.71 -24.51 -8.23
C ASP A 205 -14.76 -23.41 -8.74
N ASP A 206 -15.00 -22.91 -9.96
CA ASP A 206 -14.23 -21.85 -10.59
C ASP A 206 -14.27 -20.57 -9.74
N PHE A 207 -13.10 -20.19 -9.24
CA PHE A 207 -12.91 -18.99 -8.43
C PHE A 207 -13.23 -17.71 -9.20
N ALA A 208 -12.86 -17.61 -10.48
CA ALA A 208 -13.13 -16.45 -11.31
C ALA A 208 -14.64 -16.26 -11.53
N VAL A 209 -15.38 -17.36 -11.72
CA VAL A 209 -16.85 -17.31 -11.81
C VAL A 209 -17.48 -16.85 -10.49
N ARG A 210 -17.02 -17.38 -9.35
CA ARG A 210 -17.50 -16.91 -8.03
C ARG A 210 -17.19 -15.43 -7.80
N HIS A 211 -15.99 -14.98 -8.18
CA HIS A 211 -15.60 -13.57 -8.06
C HIS A 211 -16.46 -12.67 -8.96
N ALA A 212 -16.70 -13.07 -10.22
CA ALA A 212 -17.56 -12.32 -11.13
C ALA A 212 -19.02 -12.23 -10.64
N ARG A 213 -19.56 -13.31 -10.05
CA ARG A 213 -20.89 -13.31 -9.41
C ARG A 213 -20.97 -12.33 -8.24
N ARG A 214 -19.92 -12.26 -7.43
CA ARG A 214 -19.79 -11.29 -6.34
C ARG A 214 -19.82 -9.85 -6.86
N ARG A 215 -19.02 -9.54 -7.90
CA ARG A 215 -19.04 -8.20 -8.54
C ARG A 215 -20.40 -7.88 -9.17
N LEU A 216 -21.07 -8.87 -9.77
CA LEU A 216 -22.42 -8.70 -10.32
C LEU A 216 -23.46 -8.37 -9.24
N ALA A 217 -23.34 -8.95 -8.04
CA ALA A 217 -24.19 -8.62 -6.91
C ALA A 217 -23.93 -7.20 -6.39
N VAL A 218 -22.69 -6.73 -6.39
CA VAL A 218 -22.38 -5.33 -6.07
C VAL A 218 -23.04 -4.39 -7.09
N LEU A 219 -22.89 -4.70 -8.39
CA LEU A 219 -23.48 -3.90 -9.47
C LEU A 219 -25.02 -3.83 -9.39
N SER A 220 -25.70 -4.88 -8.92
CA SER A 220 -27.16 -4.85 -8.81
C SER A 220 -27.66 -3.90 -7.71
N GLY A 221 -26.81 -3.54 -6.75
CA GLY A 221 -27.18 -2.76 -5.58
C GLY A 221 -28.14 -3.49 -4.62
N ASP A 222 -28.39 -4.79 -4.84
CA ASP A 222 -29.32 -5.59 -4.07
C ASP A 222 -28.63 -6.15 -2.82
N ALA A 223 -29.02 -5.64 -1.65
CA ALA A 223 -28.49 -6.03 -0.36
C ALA A 223 -28.56 -7.54 -0.12
N ASP A 224 -29.67 -8.19 -0.51
CA ASP A 224 -29.89 -9.61 -0.25
C ASP A 224 -28.95 -10.45 -1.13
N GLN A 225 -28.74 -10.04 -2.39
CA GLN A 225 -27.78 -10.71 -3.27
C GLN A 225 -26.35 -10.53 -2.79
N ILE A 226 -25.97 -9.34 -2.32
CA ILE A 226 -24.63 -9.09 -1.78
C ILE A 226 -24.40 -9.94 -0.54
N ILE A 227 -25.35 -9.94 0.41
CA ILE A 227 -25.25 -10.76 1.62
C ILE A 227 -25.20 -12.25 1.27
N ALA A 228 -25.97 -12.73 0.29
CA ALA A 228 -25.93 -14.13 -0.11
C ALA A 228 -24.57 -14.54 -0.70
N GLN A 229 -23.90 -13.67 -1.46
CA GLN A 229 -22.63 -13.97 -2.12
C GLN A 229 -21.39 -13.79 -1.23
N TYR A 230 -21.44 -12.86 -0.30
CA TYR A 230 -20.32 -12.51 0.58
C TYR A 230 -20.50 -13.01 2.03
N GLY A 231 -21.74 -13.25 2.46
CA GLY A 231 -22.10 -13.56 3.84
C GLY A 231 -22.30 -15.04 4.17
N SER A 232 -21.98 -15.95 3.24
CA SER A 232 -22.21 -17.40 3.40
C SER A 232 -21.31 -18.08 4.44
N ASP A 233 -20.15 -17.48 4.74
CA ASP A 233 -19.26 -17.89 5.84
C ASP A 233 -18.71 -16.64 6.52
N LEU A 234 -19.35 -16.22 7.61
CA LEU A 234 -19.00 -15.02 8.38
C LEU A 234 -18.46 -15.40 9.75
N SER A 235 -17.30 -16.02 9.76
CA SER A 235 -16.62 -16.52 10.96
C SER A 235 -15.45 -15.63 11.39
N TYR A 236 -14.80 -14.94 10.44
CA TYR A 236 -13.56 -14.19 10.66
C TYR A 236 -13.68 -12.74 10.19
N ALA A 237 -12.91 -11.84 10.80
CA ALA A 237 -12.93 -10.40 10.48
C ALA A 237 -12.72 -10.13 8.98
N ARG A 238 -11.90 -10.93 8.28
CA ARG A 238 -11.66 -10.79 6.84
C ARG A 238 -12.93 -10.95 6.00
N GLN A 239 -13.78 -11.93 6.32
CA GLN A 239 -15.01 -12.17 5.57
C GLN A 239 -16.01 -11.02 5.76
N TYR A 240 -16.06 -10.46 6.97
CA TYR A 240 -16.82 -9.24 7.23
C TYR A 240 -16.25 -8.03 6.47
N ILE A 241 -14.93 -7.90 6.35
CA ILE A 241 -14.31 -6.82 5.57
C ILE A 241 -14.75 -6.90 4.11
N ASP A 242 -14.66 -8.08 3.48
CA ASP A 242 -15.07 -8.28 2.09
C ASP A 242 -16.56 -7.91 1.88
N LEU A 243 -17.44 -8.33 2.80
CA LEU A 243 -18.87 -7.98 2.77
C LEU A 243 -19.10 -6.47 2.97
N VAL A 244 -18.42 -5.85 3.93
CA VAL A 244 -18.53 -4.41 4.21
C VAL A 244 -18.10 -3.62 2.98
N GLU A 245 -16.93 -3.92 2.40
CA GLU A 245 -16.42 -3.27 1.19
C GLU A 245 -17.39 -3.43 0.00
N ALA A 246 -18.01 -4.61 -0.16
CA ALA A 246 -19.03 -4.84 -1.18
C ALA A 246 -20.29 -3.99 -0.97
N LEU A 247 -20.80 -3.91 0.26
CA LEU A 247 -21.94 -3.06 0.63
C LEU A 247 -21.63 -1.57 0.43
N GLU A 248 -20.39 -1.14 0.72
CA GLU A 248 -19.95 0.23 0.46
C GLU A 248 -19.99 0.59 -1.02
N ALA A 249 -19.42 -0.29 -1.86
CA ALA A 249 -19.37 -0.10 -3.30
C ALA A 249 -20.79 0.00 -3.89
N ALA A 250 -21.73 -0.77 -3.37
CA ALA A 250 -23.15 -0.70 -3.72
C ALA A 250 -23.91 0.51 -3.11
N GLY A 251 -23.23 1.37 -2.33
CA GLY A 251 -23.84 2.54 -1.68
C GLY A 251 -24.67 2.25 -0.43
N LEU A 252 -24.70 1.00 0.04
CA LEU A 252 -25.48 0.51 1.19
C LEU A 252 -24.76 0.79 2.52
N ARG A 253 -24.47 2.06 2.79
CA ARG A 253 -23.59 2.49 3.89
C ARG A 253 -24.06 2.07 5.27
N GLU A 254 -25.35 2.22 5.57
CA GLU A 254 -25.89 1.86 6.89
C GLU A 254 -25.73 0.36 7.16
N LEU A 255 -25.99 -0.47 6.15
CA LEU A 255 -25.83 -1.92 6.24
C LEU A 255 -24.35 -2.31 6.37
N ALA A 256 -23.46 -1.62 5.65
CA ALA A 256 -22.02 -1.81 5.78
C ALA A 256 -21.54 -1.52 7.22
N VAL A 257 -22.07 -0.48 7.87
CA VAL A 257 -21.74 -0.16 9.28
C VAL A 257 -22.32 -1.22 10.21
N GLU A 258 -23.53 -1.72 9.96
CA GLU A 258 -24.13 -2.80 10.73
C GLU A 258 -23.26 -4.07 10.68
N TYR A 259 -22.86 -4.51 9.48
CA TYR A 259 -22.01 -5.68 9.32
C TYR A 259 -20.60 -5.46 9.86
N ALA A 260 -20.07 -4.23 9.82
CA ALA A 260 -18.81 -3.91 10.48
C ALA A 260 -18.89 -4.13 12.00
N ARG A 261 -19.98 -3.71 12.65
CA ARG A 261 -20.21 -3.99 14.08
C ARG A 261 -20.36 -5.48 14.37
N ARG A 262 -21.05 -6.22 13.49
CA ARG A 262 -21.19 -7.68 13.63
C ARG A 262 -19.81 -8.35 13.54
N GLY A 263 -18.97 -7.95 12.59
CA GLY A 263 -17.62 -8.49 12.43
C GLY A 263 -16.68 -8.13 13.58
N MET A 264 -16.79 -6.91 14.12
CA MET A 264 -16.09 -6.52 15.35
C MET A 264 -16.42 -7.43 16.52
N LYS A 265 -17.67 -7.90 16.64
CA LYS A 265 -18.09 -8.82 17.72
C LYS A 265 -17.72 -10.27 17.44
N ALA A 266 -17.73 -10.68 16.18
CA ALA A 266 -17.44 -12.05 15.76
C ALA A 266 -15.97 -12.43 15.96
N ASP A 267 -15.05 -11.52 15.64
CA ASP A 267 -13.60 -11.77 15.72
C ASP A 267 -12.85 -10.56 16.31
N PRO A 268 -13.11 -10.23 17.60
CA PRO A 268 -12.71 -8.97 18.21
C PRO A 268 -11.20 -8.83 18.44
N ALA A 269 -10.47 -9.95 18.55
CA ALA A 269 -9.02 -9.98 18.77
C ALA A 269 -8.20 -10.05 17.46
N SER A 270 -8.88 -10.08 16.30
CA SER A 270 -8.25 -10.21 14.99
C SER A 270 -7.35 -9.02 14.68
N GLN A 271 -6.17 -9.26 14.12
CA GLN A 271 -5.32 -8.18 13.59
C GLN A 271 -6.00 -7.37 12.48
N TYR A 272 -7.03 -7.93 11.82
CA TYR A 272 -7.77 -7.27 10.74
C TYR A 272 -8.97 -6.46 11.24
N VAL A 273 -9.41 -6.65 12.48
CA VAL A 273 -10.63 -6.02 13.03
C VAL A 273 -10.57 -4.50 12.98
N ARG A 274 -9.36 -3.93 13.02
CA ARG A 274 -9.10 -2.50 12.89
C ARG A 274 -9.81 -1.87 11.70
N ARG A 275 -9.88 -2.54 10.53
CA ARG A 275 -10.58 -2.00 9.36
C ARG A 275 -12.08 -1.82 9.60
N LEU A 276 -12.70 -2.77 10.30
CA LEU A 276 -14.12 -2.69 10.69
C LEU A 276 -14.36 -1.60 11.74
N VAL A 277 -13.43 -1.45 12.69
CA VAL A 277 -13.47 -0.37 13.70
C VAL A 277 -13.34 1.00 13.03
N ASP A 278 -12.38 1.15 12.11
CA ASP A 278 -12.17 2.39 11.36
C ASP A 278 -13.43 2.76 10.58
N ARG A 279 -14.09 1.78 9.95
CA ARG A 279 -15.37 1.96 9.27
C ARG A 279 -16.48 2.50 10.19
N VAL A 280 -16.65 1.90 11.36
CA VAL A 280 -17.62 2.33 12.38
C VAL A 280 -17.31 3.73 12.90
N VAL A 281 -16.02 4.02 13.14
CA VAL A 281 -15.56 5.33 13.60
C VAL A 281 -15.80 6.42 12.56
N ASP A 282 -15.49 6.16 11.29
CA ASP A 282 -15.69 7.15 10.23
C ASP A 282 -17.18 7.46 10.03
N ASP A 283 -18.05 6.46 10.19
CA ASP A 283 -19.49 6.68 10.21
C ASP A 283 -19.96 7.53 11.39
N ALA A 284 -19.55 7.17 12.61
CA ALA A 284 -19.88 7.94 13.80
C ALA A 284 -19.39 9.40 13.71
N ARG A 285 -18.20 9.62 13.14
CA ARG A 285 -17.68 10.97 12.85
C ARG A 285 -18.54 11.75 11.87
N ARG A 286 -19.00 11.14 10.77
CA ARG A 286 -19.92 11.81 9.83
C ARG A 286 -21.21 12.24 10.51
N ARG A 287 -21.73 11.41 11.42
CA ARG A 287 -22.90 11.73 12.26
C ARG A 287 -22.59 12.65 13.45
N LYS A 288 -21.33 13.07 13.64
CA LYS A 288 -20.84 13.86 14.77
C LYS A 288 -21.13 13.23 16.14
N SER A 289 -21.21 11.90 16.18
CA SER A 289 -21.42 11.09 17.38
C SER A 289 -20.06 10.75 18.01
N TYR A 290 -19.42 11.73 18.66
CA TYR A 290 -18.07 11.55 19.22
C TYR A 290 -18.01 10.54 20.37
N ASP A 291 -19.09 10.41 21.16
CA ASP A 291 -19.17 9.39 22.20
C ASP A 291 -19.07 7.98 21.63
N GLU A 292 -19.70 7.74 20.47
CA GLU A 292 -19.66 6.47 19.78
C GLU A 292 -18.29 6.19 19.14
N VAL A 293 -17.59 7.23 18.66
CA VAL A 293 -16.20 7.11 18.20
C VAL A 293 -15.31 6.61 19.35
N VAL A 294 -15.41 7.25 20.52
CA VAL A 294 -14.63 6.86 21.70
C VAL A 294 -15.01 5.45 22.15
N GLN A 295 -16.30 5.12 22.19
CA GLN A 295 -16.78 3.79 22.56
C GLN A 295 -16.24 2.70 21.62
N ALA A 296 -16.29 2.90 20.30
CA ALA A 296 -15.77 1.92 19.34
C ALA A 296 -14.26 1.70 19.49
N ARG A 297 -13.49 2.76 19.78
CA ARG A 297 -12.05 2.63 20.08
C ARG A 297 -11.79 1.95 21.41
N ARG A 298 -12.63 2.21 22.43
CA ARG A 298 -12.55 1.57 23.74
C ARG A 298 -12.79 0.07 23.61
N ASP A 299 -13.87 -0.33 22.94
CA ASP A 299 -14.23 -1.74 22.74
C ASP A 299 -13.10 -2.48 22.01
N HIS A 300 -12.53 -1.86 20.96
CA HIS A 300 -11.39 -2.43 20.25
C HIS A 300 -10.14 -2.58 21.13
N PHE A 301 -9.82 -1.56 21.93
CA PHE A 301 -8.70 -1.63 22.87
C PHE A 301 -8.92 -2.70 23.95
N GLN A 302 -10.14 -2.83 24.46
CA GLN A 302 -10.49 -3.85 25.46
C GLN A 302 -10.36 -5.28 24.91
N ALA A 303 -10.78 -5.49 23.65
CA ALA A 303 -10.68 -6.78 22.99
C ALA A 303 -9.25 -7.16 22.59
N ALA A 304 -8.46 -6.18 22.14
CA ALA A 304 -7.09 -6.38 21.68
C ALA A 304 -6.15 -5.30 22.26
N PRO A 305 -5.77 -5.41 23.54
CA PRO A 305 -4.87 -4.45 24.18
C PRO A 305 -3.50 -4.41 23.48
N SER A 306 -3.10 -3.23 23.04
CA SER A 306 -1.78 -2.92 22.52
C SER A 306 -1.53 -1.42 22.63
N SER A 307 -0.27 -1.00 22.54
CA SER A 307 0.16 0.38 22.38
C SER A 307 -0.54 1.07 21.20
N SER A 308 -0.81 0.34 20.11
CA SER A 308 -1.47 0.89 18.93
C SER A 308 -2.96 1.18 19.15
N THR A 309 -3.68 0.25 19.80
CA THR A 309 -5.10 0.40 20.12
C THR A 309 -5.31 1.38 21.29
N TYR A 310 -4.38 1.41 22.24
CA TYR A 310 -4.30 2.42 23.30
C TYR A 310 -4.14 3.83 22.72
N ALA A 311 -3.18 4.04 21.82
CA ALA A 311 -2.97 5.34 21.18
C ALA A 311 -4.21 5.79 20.40
N ALA A 312 -4.86 4.88 19.65
CA ALA A 312 -6.08 5.18 18.92
C ALA A 312 -7.25 5.59 19.84
N LEU A 313 -7.42 4.92 20.99
CA LEU A 313 -8.39 5.33 22.02
C LEU A 313 -8.03 6.70 22.59
N ARG A 314 -6.77 6.89 22.99
CA ARG A 314 -6.30 8.14 23.59
C ARG A 314 -6.51 9.34 22.70
N ASP A 315 -6.15 9.24 21.43
CA ASP A 315 -6.24 10.35 20.49
C ASP A 315 -7.70 10.78 20.27
N GLU A 316 -8.63 9.84 20.14
CA GLU A 316 -10.05 10.16 20.00
C GLU A 316 -10.69 10.65 21.30
N ALA A 317 -10.33 10.06 22.45
CA ALA A 317 -10.82 10.49 23.76
C ALA A 317 -10.33 11.90 24.13
N ARG A 318 -9.10 12.27 23.73
CA ARG A 318 -8.58 13.65 23.88
C ARG A 318 -9.35 14.65 23.04
N LYS A 319 -9.62 14.32 21.78
CA LYS A 319 -10.44 15.17 20.89
C LYS A 319 -11.86 15.37 21.44
N ALA A 320 -12.43 14.34 22.06
CA ALA A 320 -13.74 14.39 22.70
C ALA A 320 -13.72 15.00 24.13
N GLY A 321 -12.55 15.33 24.68
CA GLY A 321 -12.42 15.91 26.03
C GLY A 321 -12.72 14.95 27.18
N VAL A 322 -12.69 13.64 26.94
CA VAL A 322 -13.02 12.59 27.93
C VAL A 322 -11.83 11.73 28.36
N TRP A 323 -10.62 12.01 27.86
CA TRP A 323 -9.42 11.21 28.14
C TRP A 323 -9.13 11.01 29.63
N GLU A 324 -9.31 12.03 30.46
CA GLU A 324 -9.08 11.93 31.91
C GLU A 324 -9.92 10.83 32.59
N LYS A 325 -11.10 10.52 32.04
CA LYS A 325 -11.97 9.43 32.55
C LYS A 325 -11.51 8.05 32.08
N GLU A 326 -10.79 7.99 30.96
CA GLU A 326 -10.33 6.74 30.33
C GLU A 326 -8.94 6.33 30.78
N GLN A 327 -8.08 7.31 31.10
CA GLN A 327 -6.64 7.12 31.24
C GLN A 327 -6.26 6.04 32.25
N GLU A 328 -6.86 6.06 33.43
CA GLU A 328 -6.53 5.12 34.51
C GLU A 328 -6.90 3.69 34.11
N ALA A 329 -8.15 3.47 33.67
CA ALA A 329 -8.62 2.15 33.26
C ALA A 329 -7.85 1.63 32.04
N ALA A 330 -7.55 2.50 31.07
CA ALA A 330 -6.80 2.12 29.88
C ALA A 330 -5.34 1.76 30.20
N GLY A 331 -4.70 2.54 31.07
CA GLY A 331 -3.34 2.27 31.54
C GLY A 331 -3.26 0.97 32.34
N ALA A 332 -4.19 0.75 33.28
CA ALA A 332 -4.26 -0.48 34.07
C ALA A 332 -4.45 -1.72 33.20
N LEU A 333 -5.31 -1.66 32.18
CA LEU A 333 -5.51 -2.77 31.24
C LEU A 333 -4.25 -3.07 30.43
N LEU A 334 -3.59 -2.05 29.87
CA LEU A 334 -2.37 -2.28 29.10
C LEU A 334 -1.23 -2.80 29.99
N ALA A 335 -1.09 -2.25 31.20
CA ALA A 335 -0.10 -2.70 32.18
C ALA A 335 -0.29 -4.18 32.55
N GLY A 336 -1.53 -4.60 32.82
CA GLY A 336 -1.81 -5.99 33.21
C GLY A 336 -1.73 -6.99 32.04
N SER A 337 -2.01 -6.56 30.81
CA SER A 337 -2.03 -7.47 29.65
C SER A 337 -0.71 -7.52 28.90
N ARG A 338 -0.03 -6.37 28.72
CA ARG A 338 1.23 -6.23 27.99
C ARG A 338 2.15 -5.22 28.69
N PRO A 339 2.76 -5.59 29.83
CA PRO A 339 3.61 -4.69 30.62
C PRO A 339 4.71 -3.99 29.82
N TRP A 340 5.34 -4.70 28.87
CA TRP A 340 6.40 -4.12 28.02
C TRP A 340 5.88 -3.01 27.09
N GLU A 341 4.65 -3.13 26.57
CA GLU A 341 4.05 -2.08 25.75
C GLU A 341 3.61 -0.89 26.60
N TRP A 342 3.17 -1.13 27.84
CA TRP A 342 2.85 -0.05 28.77
C TRP A 342 4.08 0.79 29.13
N VAL A 343 5.19 0.13 29.48
CA VAL A 343 6.49 0.79 29.71
C VAL A 343 6.92 1.59 28.48
N TYR A 344 6.77 1.02 27.29
CA TYR A 344 7.07 1.71 26.04
C TYR A 344 6.23 2.97 25.85
N VAL A 345 4.91 2.91 26.11
CA VAL A 345 4.00 4.06 26.01
C VAL A 345 4.43 5.17 26.98
N LEU A 346 4.65 4.84 28.25
CA LEU A 346 5.09 5.82 29.27
C LEU A 346 6.42 6.47 28.91
N HIS A 347 7.39 5.66 28.48
CA HIS A 347 8.70 6.15 28.05
C HIS A 347 8.59 7.08 26.84
N LYS A 348 7.74 6.73 25.86
CA LYS A 348 7.50 7.55 24.67
C LYS A 348 6.83 8.88 25.02
N ASP A 349 5.90 8.88 25.98
CA ASP A 349 5.21 10.08 26.44
C ASP A 349 6.08 10.99 27.32
N GLY A 350 7.25 10.51 27.75
CA GLY A 350 8.21 11.27 28.56
C GLY A 350 7.96 11.19 30.07
N ASP A 351 7.07 10.31 30.52
CA ASP A 351 6.89 10.04 31.96
C ASP A 351 7.92 8.99 32.41
N ASP A 352 9.18 9.44 32.49
CA ASP A 352 10.33 8.57 32.77
C ASP A 352 10.23 7.91 34.17
N GLU A 353 9.64 8.60 35.15
CA GLU A 353 9.42 8.06 36.51
C GLU A 353 8.34 6.99 36.54
N ALA A 354 7.20 7.18 35.84
CA ALA A 354 6.20 6.14 35.73
C ALA A 354 6.71 4.95 34.92
N ALA A 355 7.44 5.19 33.82
CA ALA A 355 8.02 4.15 32.98
C ALA A 355 9.00 3.28 33.77
N TRP A 356 9.86 3.89 34.58
CA TRP A 356 10.80 3.19 35.47
C TRP A 356 10.06 2.31 36.48
N ARG A 357 9.10 2.87 37.24
CA ARG A 357 8.31 2.12 38.23
C ARG A 357 7.55 0.95 37.60
N ALA A 358 6.95 1.16 36.43
CA ALA A 358 6.25 0.10 35.70
C ALA A 358 7.20 -1.00 35.24
N ALA A 359 8.43 -0.65 34.83
CA ALA A 359 9.44 -1.63 34.45
C ALA A 359 9.92 -2.44 35.65
N GLU A 360 10.12 -1.82 36.82
CA GLU A 360 10.51 -2.52 38.05
C GLU A 360 9.43 -3.51 38.53
N GLN A 361 8.15 -3.15 38.42
CA GLN A 361 7.03 -4.03 38.78
C GLN A 361 6.94 -5.30 37.92
N HIS A 362 7.50 -5.27 36.71
CA HIS A 362 7.41 -6.34 35.72
C HIS A 362 8.80 -6.74 35.19
N ALA A 363 9.84 -6.64 36.03
CA ALA A 363 11.23 -6.75 35.61
C ALA A 363 11.58 -8.09 34.92
N ASP A 364 10.79 -9.14 35.17
CA ASP A 364 10.93 -10.48 34.59
C ASP A 364 10.52 -10.56 33.11
N VAL A 365 9.62 -9.70 32.63
CA VAL A 365 9.13 -9.68 31.24
C VAL A 365 9.69 -8.51 30.42
N ILE A 366 10.39 -7.57 31.04
CA ILE A 366 11.00 -6.44 30.34
C ILE A 366 12.38 -6.83 29.78
N GLY A 367 12.51 -6.76 28.46
CA GLY A 367 13.75 -7.07 27.75
C GLY A 367 14.88 -6.05 27.96
N ASP A 368 16.10 -6.50 27.68
CA ASP A 368 17.34 -5.72 27.89
C ASP A 368 17.38 -4.41 27.10
N ASP A 369 16.85 -4.40 25.86
CA ASP A 369 16.79 -3.18 25.03
C ASP A 369 15.89 -2.09 25.65
N THR A 370 14.77 -2.49 26.25
CA THR A 370 13.86 -1.58 26.97
C THR A 370 14.56 -1.04 28.23
N TRP A 371 15.18 -1.92 29.01
CA TRP A 371 15.96 -1.50 30.19
C TRP A 371 17.09 -0.55 29.84
N LEU A 372 17.81 -0.80 28.73
CA LEU A 372 18.88 0.07 28.26
C LEU A 372 18.35 1.48 27.93
N SER A 373 17.22 1.55 27.22
CA SER A 373 16.57 2.81 26.85
C SER A 373 16.08 3.59 28.09
N LEU A 374 15.55 2.88 29.09
CA LEU A 374 15.15 3.48 30.37
C LEU A 374 16.37 4.03 31.14
N CYS A 375 17.46 3.26 31.23
CA CYS A 375 18.67 3.68 31.92
C CYS A 375 19.29 4.94 31.29
N GLU A 376 19.27 5.05 29.95
CA GLU A 376 19.78 6.24 29.24
C GLU A 376 19.07 7.55 29.62
N ARG A 377 17.79 7.48 30.00
CA ARG A 377 17.07 8.65 30.53
C ARG A 377 17.26 8.80 32.03
N ARG A 378 17.13 7.70 32.78
CA ARG A 378 17.23 7.66 34.24
C ARG A 378 18.59 8.12 34.76
N VAL A 379 19.68 7.88 34.03
CA VAL A 379 21.03 8.29 34.45
C VAL A 379 21.16 9.80 34.72
N LYS A 380 20.29 10.63 34.13
CA LYS A 380 20.31 12.08 34.33
C LYS A 380 19.72 12.51 35.67
N SER A 381 18.77 11.75 36.21
CA SER A 381 18.07 12.05 37.47
C SER A 381 18.53 11.18 38.63
N ASP A 382 18.82 9.90 38.36
CA ASP A 382 19.20 8.90 39.35
C ASP A 382 20.19 7.87 38.73
N PRO A 383 21.47 8.25 38.55
CA PRO A 383 22.49 7.34 38.03
C PRO A 383 22.66 6.06 38.86
N ALA A 384 22.44 6.14 40.18
CA ALA A 384 22.66 5.01 41.08
C ALA A 384 21.73 3.83 40.81
N SER A 385 20.45 4.11 40.56
CA SER A 385 19.44 3.09 40.23
C SER A 385 19.76 2.31 38.95
N THR A 386 20.53 2.88 38.02
CA THR A 386 20.83 2.25 36.72
C THR A 386 21.91 1.16 36.77
N LEU A 387 22.81 1.22 37.75
CA LEU A 387 23.99 0.33 37.81
C LEU A 387 23.63 -1.16 37.89
N PRO A 388 22.67 -1.61 38.71
CA PRO A 388 22.27 -3.02 38.74
C PRO A 388 21.72 -3.51 37.38
N HIS A 389 20.99 -2.66 36.65
CA HIS A 389 20.43 -3.02 35.35
C HIS A 389 21.50 -3.10 34.27
N TYR A 390 22.47 -2.18 34.25
CA TYR A 390 23.62 -2.29 33.36
C TYR A 390 24.40 -3.59 33.59
N ARG A 391 24.68 -3.94 34.86
CA ARG A 391 25.35 -5.21 35.21
C ARG A 391 24.58 -6.42 34.66
N ARG A 392 23.26 -6.47 34.89
CA ARG A 392 22.39 -7.54 34.38
C ARG A 392 22.43 -7.66 32.85
N ILE A 393 22.36 -6.55 32.13
CA ILE A 393 22.41 -6.53 30.65
C ILE A 393 23.78 -7.01 30.15
N ILE A 394 24.88 -6.59 30.79
CA ILE A 394 26.23 -7.03 30.43
C ILE A 394 26.37 -8.54 30.61
N GLU A 395 25.91 -9.08 31.74
CA GLU A 395 25.97 -10.51 32.03
C GLU A 395 25.12 -11.34 31.06
N SER A 396 23.89 -10.90 30.81
CA SER A 396 22.99 -11.47 29.78
C SER A 396 23.68 -11.51 28.41
N THR A 397 24.22 -10.38 27.98
CA THR A 397 24.88 -10.23 26.67
C THR A 397 26.11 -11.14 26.55
N LEU A 398 26.89 -11.31 27.62
CA LEU A 398 28.10 -12.14 27.62
C LEU A 398 27.82 -13.64 27.76
N THR A 399 26.57 -14.07 27.90
CA THR A 399 26.23 -15.50 27.99
C THR A 399 26.66 -16.26 26.73
N ALA A 400 26.36 -15.71 25.55
CA ALA A 400 26.77 -16.28 24.27
C ALA A 400 28.14 -15.76 23.83
N ALA A 401 29.07 -16.69 23.56
CA ALA A 401 30.45 -16.39 23.17
C ALA A 401 30.56 -15.97 21.70
N ASP A 402 30.06 -14.77 21.39
CA ASP A 402 30.02 -14.20 20.04
C ASP A 402 30.64 -12.80 19.99
N ARG A 403 31.36 -12.48 18.90
CA ARG A 403 32.07 -11.20 18.77
C ARG A 403 31.14 -9.99 18.72
N ARG A 404 29.93 -10.12 18.16
CA ARG A 404 28.91 -9.06 18.16
C ARG A 404 28.45 -8.77 19.57
N ASN A 405 28.26 -9.81 20.38
CA ASN A 405 27.87 -9.69 21.78
C ASN A 405 28.97 -9.02 22.62
N TYR A 406 30.23 -9.34 22.38
CA TYR A 406 31.35 -8.65 23.03
C TYR A 406 31.31 -7.14 22.76
N ARG A 407 31.13 -6.72 21.49
CA ARG A 407 30.99 -5.30 21.16
C ARG A 407 29.77 -4.65 21.79
N ALA A 408 28.66 -5.39 21.91
CA ALA A 408 27.47 -4.90 22.58
C ALA A 408 27.70 -4.71 24.09
N ALA A 409 28.30 -5.68 24.77
CA ALA A 409 28.64 -5.60 26.19
C ALA A 409 29.59 -4.44 26.49
N VAL A 410 30.61 -4.22 25.66
CA VAL A 410 31.53 -3.09 25.75
C VAL A 410 30.78 -1.76 25.68
N ARG A 411 29.84 -1.58 24.73
CA ARG A 411 29.01 -0.36 24.67
C ARG A 411 28.14 -0.15 25.93
N VAL A 412 27.69 -1.23 26.56
CA VAL A 412 26.92 -1.14 27.81
C VAL A 412 27.85 -0.78 28.99
N LEU A 413 29.08 -1.32 29.03
CA LEU A 413 30.11 -0.94 30.00
C LEU A 413 30.47 0.55 29.91
N GLU A 414 30.58 1.12 28.69
CA GLU A 414 30.81 2.56 28.51
C GLU A 414 29.70 3.40 29.17
N LYS A 415 28.44 3.01 28.96
CA LYS A 415 27.28 3.70 29.57
C LYS A 415 27.28 3.53 31.09
N MET A 416 27.60 2.34 31.58
CA MET A 416 27.72 2.07 33.01
C MET A 416 28.82 2.92 33.66
N ARG A 417 29.96 3.10 33.00
CA ARG A 417 31.05 3.98 33.47
C ARG A 417 30.56 5.41 33.68
N VAL A 418 29.87 5.97 32.68
CA VAL A 418 29.29 7.33 32.77
C VAL A 418 28.31 7.42 33.94
N ALA A 419 27.47 6.41 34.15
CA ALA A 419 26.54 6.38 35.28
C ALA A 419 27.26 6.30 36.64
N ALA A 420 28.32 5.50 36.75
CA ALA A 420 29.11 5.36 37.97
C ALA A 420 29.87 6.64 38.31
N GLU A 421 30.44 7.31 37.30
CA GLU A 421 31.05 8.63 37.45
C GLU A 421 30.03 9.67 37.92
N ALA A 422 28.84 9.71 37.31
CA ALA A 422 27.76 10.63 37.69
C ALA A 422 27.24 10.39 39.12
N LYS A 423 27.29 9.15 39.62
CA LYS A 423 26.99 8.81 41.03
C LYS A 423 28.13 9.18 42.00
N GLY A 424 29.33 9.47 41.50
CA GLY A 424 30.53 9.66 42.33
C GLY A 424 31.13 8.37 42.84
N ALA A 425 30.94 7.24 42.14
CA ALA A 425 31.46 5.92 42.49
C ALA A 425 32.27 5.29 41.34
N PRO A 426 33.32 5.97 40.81
CA PRO A 426 34.14 5.41 39.73
C PRO A 426 34.86 4.11 40.13
N ASP A 427 35.26 3.99 41.40
CA ASP A 427 35.91 2.78 41.93
C ASP A 427 34.98 1.55 41.86
N GLU A 428 33.66 1.74 42.06
CA GLU A 428 32.66 0.66 41.96
C GLU A 428 32.56 0.09 40.53
N PHE A 429 32.82 0.94 39.52
CA PHE A 429 32.89 0.52 38.13
C PHE A 429 34.23 -0.16 37.83
N ALA A 430 35.34 0.37 38.32
CA ALA A 430 36.67 -0.24 38.13
C ALA A 430 36.71 -1.67 38.69
N ASP A 431 36.20 -1.87 39.91
CA ASP A 431 36.10 -3.20 40.54
C ASP A 431 35.24 -4.16 39.71
N TYR A 432 34.11 -3.67 39.17
CA TYR A 432 33.24 -4.49 38.32
C TYR A 432 33.88 -4.84 36.98
N LEU A 433 34.56 -3.88 36.35
CA LEU A 433 35.26 -4.08 35.09
C LEU A 433 36.36 -5.13 35.26
N ALA A 434 37.13 -5.06 36.35
CA ALA A 434 38.14 -6.05 36.70
C ALA A 434 37.55 -7.46 36.88
N ASP A 435 36.44 -7.58 37.62
CA ASP A 435 35.73 -8.85 37.79
C ASP A 435 35.19 -9.41 36.46
N VAL A 436 34.56 -8.57 35.62
CA VAL A 436 34.07 -8.98 34.30
C VAL A 436 35.21 -9.45 33.40
N ALA A 437 36.35 -8.74 33.42
CA ALA A 437 37.54 -9.12 32.66
C ALA A 437 38.11 -10.46 33.14
N GLU A 438 38.22 -10.69 34.46
CA GLU A 438 38.72 -11.94 35.04
C GLU A 438 37.80 -13.13 34.72
N ARG A 439 36.48 -12.97 34.90
CA ARG A 439 35.48 -14.00 34.54
C ARG A 439 35.53 -14.38 33.06
N ASN A 440 35.96 -13.46 32.20
CA ASN A 440 36.08 -13.66 30.75
C ASN A 440 37.52 -13.82 30.26
N ARG A 441 38.51 -14.09 31.13
CA ARG A 441 39.94 -14.15 30.76
C ARG A 441 40.29 -15.16 29.65
N ARG A 442 39.47 -16.19 29.47
CA ARG A 442 39.63 -17.22 28.42
C ARG A 442 39.01 -16.81 27.07
N ARG A 443 38.54 -15.56 26.94
CA ARG A 443 37.91 -15.02 25.73
C ARG A 443 38.76 -13.86 25.19
N PRO A 444 39.87 -14.13 24.48
CA PRO A 444 40.81 -13.09 24.04
C PRO A 444 40.15 -12.03 23.16
N SER A 445 39.21 -12.44 22.30
CA SER A 445 38.43 -11.52 21.46
C SER A 445 37.58 -10.52 22.26
N PHE A 446 37.14 -10.85 23.48
CA PHE A 446 36.42 -9.91 24.34
C PHE A 446 37.40 -8.89 24.97
N LEU A 447 38.53 -9.37 25.50
CA LEU A 447 39.59 -8.52 26.04
C LEU A 447 40.15 -7.55 24.98
N ASP A 448 40.23 -7.98 23.72
CA ASP A 448 40.60 -7.11 22.60
C ASP A 448 39.61 -5.95 22.40
N GLU A 449 38.30 -6.21 22.50
CA GLU A 449 37.29 -5.16 22.35
C GLU A 449 37.28 -4.21 23.56
N LEU A 450 37.58 -4.69 24.78
CA LEU A 450 37.78 -3.84 25.97
C LEU A 450 38.97 -2.88 25.78
N ARG A 451 40.12 -3.38 25.34
CA ARG A 451 41.31 -2.58 25.07
C ARG A 451 41.07 -1.51 24.01
N ARG A 452 40.37 -1.87 22.93
CA ARG A 452 39.99 -0.91 21.87
C ARG A 452 39.11 0.23 22.37
N ALA A 453 38.26 -0.04 23.37
CA ALA A 453 37.39 0.95 23.97
C ALA A 453 38.04 1.70 25.14
N GLY A 454 39.34 1.48 25.42
CA GLY A 454 40.06 2.14 26.51
C GLY A 454 39.59 1.73 27.91
N MET A 455 38.99 0.55 28.04
CA MET A 455 38.52 -0.02 29.30
C MET A 455 39.44 -1.16 29.74
N GLU A 456 40.68 -0.81 30.09
CA GLU A 456 41.60 -1.75 30.71
C GLU A 456 41.30 -1.83 32.22
N PRO A 457 41.15 -3.05 32.77
CA PRO A 457 40.89 -3.26 34.19
C PRO A 457 42.06 -2.89 35.09
#